data_AF-A0A261AG08-F1
#
_entry.id   AF-A0A261AG08-F1
#
_cell.length_a   1.000
_cell.length_b   1.000
_cell.length_c   1.000
_cell.angle_alpha   90.00
_cell.angle_beta   90.00
_cell.angle_gamma   90.00
#
_symmetry.space_group_name_H-M   'P 1'
#
loop_
_entity.id
_entity.type
_entity.pdbx_description
1 polymer ?
#
loop_
_entity_poly.entity_id
_entity_poly.type
_entity_poly.pdbx_seq_one_letter_code
_entity_poly.pdbx_strand_id
1 'polypeptide(L)'
;MSSRGPKVPGRPLQPYMRYSRKMWPKVRAKNPDARLWDIGKVVGKVWLETTDAERSIFQHEYELEKAEYDKQMKNFQNNGMSNFMMSKSRNRMDAGGVVIEPVDEDDCGNEMSTRRLAGVRYERNNRLVSDLFSPSSVTDMRTVFFLYK
;
A
#
# COMPACT_ATOMS: atom_id res chain seq x y z
N MET A 1 13.56 20.94 -13.05
CA MET A 1 14.45 19.93 -12.44
C MET A 1 13.58 19.07 -11.51
N SER A 2 13.26 17.83 -11.89
CA SER A 2 12.28 17.00 -11.15
C SER A 2 12.83 16.51 -9.81
N SER A 3 12.45 17.18 -8.73
CA SER A 3 12.61 16.71 -7.36
C SER A 3 11.62 15.58 -7.05
N ARG A 4 11.88 14.39 -7.61
CA ARG A 4 11.27 13.18 -7.05
C ARG A 4 11.96 12.93 -5.72
N GLY A 5 11.26 13.21 -4.62
CA GLY A 5 11.72 12.99 -3.25
C GLY A 5 12.26 11.57 -3.02
N PRO A 6 12.90 11.32 -1.86
CA PRO A 6 13.56 10.05 -1.59
C PRO A 6 12.58 8.91 -1.84
N LYS A 7 12.82 8.14 -2.92
CA LYS A 7 11.92 7.08 -3.34
C LYS A 7 12.04 5.96 -2.31
N VAL A 8 10.91 5.56 -1.75
CA VAL A 8 10.84 4.33 -0.96
C VAL A 8 11.41 3.21 -1.83
N PRO A 9 12.38 2.42 -1.33
CA PRO A 9 12.85 1.24 -2.03
C PRO A 9 11.65 0.40 -2.45
N GLY A 10 11.61 -0.07 -3.70
CA GLY A 10 10.54 -0.95 -4.16
C GLY A 10 10.79 -2.37 -3.64
N ARG A 11 9.78 -3.04 -3.09
CA ARG A 11 9.91 -4.45 -2.69
C ARG A 11 10.34 -5.28 -3.90
N PRO A 12 11.32 -6.20 -3.75
CA PRO A 12 11.77 -7.05 -4.84
C PRO A 12 10.61 -7.93 -5.31
N LEU A 13 10.57 -8.19 -6.61
CA LEU A 13 9.51 -8.98 -7.20
C LEU A 13 9.71 -10.46 -6.86
N GLN A 14 8.65 -11.16 -6.44
CA GLN A 14 8.71 -12.59 -6.13
C GLN A 14 9.16 -13.44 -7.33
N PRO A 15 9.82 -14.60 -7.13
CA PRO A 15 10.35 -15.44 -8.20
C PRO A 15 9.30 -15.77 -9.28
N TYR A 16 8.11 -16.21 -8.86
CA TYR A 16 6.99 -16.48 -9.76
C TYR A 16 6.55 -15.22 -10.54
N MET A 17 6.49 -14.06 -9.89
CA MET A 17 6.10 -12.81 -10.53
C MET A 17 7.13 -12.36 -11.59
N ARG A 18 8.42 -12.62 -11.37
CA ARG A 18 9.48 -12.39 -12.38
C ARG A 18 9.33 -13.30 -13.58
N TYR A 19 9.14 -14.59 -13.31
CA TYR A 19 8.92 -15.58 -14.34
C TYR A 19 7.68 -15.25 -15.17
N SER A 20 6.56 -14.93 -14.51
CA SER A 20 5.32 -14.58 -15.18
C SER A 20 5.51 -13.39 -16.11
N ARG A 21 6.19 -12.31 -15.70
CA ARG A 21 6.48 -11.17 -16.59
C ARG A 21 7.27 -11.55 -17.84
N LYS A 22 8.22 -12.49 -17.73
CA LYS A 22 9.01 -12.97 -18.89
C LYS A 22 8.20 -13.90 -19.80
N MET A 23 7.33 -14.72 -19.23
CA MET A 23 6.58 -15.74 -19.96
C MET A 23 5.26 -15.25 -20.52
N TRP A 24 4.63 -14.27 -19.88
CA TRP A 24 3.34 -13.75 -20.27
C TRP A 24 3.30 -13.21 -21.71
N PRO A 25 4.30 -12.43 -22.18
CA PRO A 25 4.37 -12.04 -23.59
C PRO A 25 4.55 -13.23 -24.53
N LYS A 26 5.31 -14.27 -24.13
CA LYS A 26 5.53 -15.47 -24.95
C LYS A 26 4.25 -16.29 -25.07
N VAL A 27 3.50 -16.47 -23.98
CA VAL A 27 2.23 -17.20 -23.97
C VAL A 27 1.16 -16.44 -24.73
N ARG A 28 1.11 -15.10 -24.58
CA ARG A 28 0.21 -14.23 -25.34
C ARG A 28 0.54 -14.21 -26.84
N ALA A 29 1.82 -14.22 -27.21
CA ALA A 29 2.22 -14.29 -28.62
C ALA A 29 1.84 -15.62 -29.27
N LYS A 30 1.91 -16.73 -28.51
CA LYS A 30 1.46 -18.05 -28.96
C LYS A 30 -0.07 -18.19 -29.00
N ASN A 31 -0.78 -17.42 -28.19
CA ASN A 31 -2.23 -17.45 -28.07
C ASN A 31 -2.78 -16.01 -28.09
N PRO A 32 -2.77 -15.33 -29.24
CA PRO A 32 -3.21 -13.93 -29.33
C PRO A 32 -4.69 -13.75 -28.99
N ASP A 33 -5.51 -14.79 -29.19
CA ASP A 33 -6.96 -14.80 -28.92
C ASP A 33 -7.33 -15.30 -27.52
N ALA A 34 -6.35 -15.76 -26.73
CA ALA A 34 -6.61 -16.27 -25.38
C ALA A 34 -6.95 -15.13 -24.42
N ARG A 35 -7.90 -15.38 -23.53
CA ARG A 35 -8.30 -14.40 -22.51
C ARG A 35 -7.21 -14.24 -21.45
N LEU A 36 -7.20 -13.09 -20.78
CA LEU A 36 -6.17 -12.73 -19.79
C LEU A 36 -5.98 -13.79 -18.69
N TRP A 37 -7.09 -14.32 -18.18
CA TRP A 37 -7.11 -15.34 -17.13
C TRP A 37 -6.68 -16.72 -17.63
N ASP A 38 -6.86 -17.02 -18.92
CA ASP A 38 -6.40 -18.28 -19.51
C ASP A 38 -4.88 -18.25 -19.71
N ILE A 39 -4.32 -17.11 -20.10
CA ILE A 39 -2.87 -16.88 -20.14
C ILE A 39 -2.26 -17.07 -18.75
N GLY A 40 -2.91 -16.53 -17.71
CA GLY A 40 -2.47 -16.68 -16.32
C GLY A 40 -2.41 -18.15 -15.88
N LYS A 41 -3.44 -18.94 -16.21
CA LYS A 41 -3.47 -20.39 -15.94
C LYS A 41 -2.33 -21.13 -16.64
N VAL A 42 -2.06 -20.81 -17.90
CA VAL A 42 -0.96 -21.44 -18.66
C VAL A 42 0.38 -21.10 -18.02
N VAL A 43 0.66 -19.82 -17.74
CA VAL A 43 1.92 -19.40 -17.10
C VAL A 43 2.14 -20.08 -15.75
N GLY A 44 1.07 -20.22 -14.94
CA GLY A 44 1.13 -20.93 -13.67
C GLY A 44 1.48 -22.41 -13.83
N LYS A 45 0.90 -23.09 -14.83
CA LYS A 45 1.25 -24.49 -15.15
C LYS A 45 2.70 -24.64 -15.57
N VAL A 46 3.19 -23.80 -16.51
CA VAL A 46 4.58 -23.88 -16.96
C VAL A 46 5.55 -23.61 -15.81
N TRP A 47 5.21 -22.73 -14.86
CA TRP A 47 6.04 -22.51 -13.67
C TRP A 47 6.18 -23.75 -12.77
N LEU A 48 5.10 -24.53 -12.62
CA LEU A 48 5.13 -25.78 -11.87
C LEU A 48 5.90 -26.88 -12.62
N GLU A 49 5.80 -26.90 -13.95
CA GLU A 49 6.51 -27.84 -14.83
C GLU A 49 7.99 -27.49 -15.04
N THR A 50 8.37 -26.21 -14.88
CA THR A 50 9.75 -25.74 -14.96
C THR A 50 10.64 -26.49 -13.95
N THR A 51 11.88 -26.78 -14.29
CA THR A 51 12.79 -27.53 -13.40
C THR A 51 13.20 -26.71 -12.18
N ASP A 52 13.56 -27.39 -11.08
CA ASP A 52 14.08 -26.73 -9.88
C ASP A 52 15.34 -25.91 -10.16
N ALA A 53 16.16 -26.32 -11.14
CA ALA A 53 17.33 -25.56 -11.55
C ALA A 53 16.96 -24.17 -12.12
N GLU A 54 15.97 -24.11 -13.02
CA GLU A 54 15.49 -22.85 -13.57
C GLU A 54 14.76 -22.00 -12.53
N ARG A 55 13.94 -22.62 -11.66
CA ARG A 55 13.31 -21.92 -10.52
C ARG A 55 14.34 -21.33 -9.57
N SER A 56 15.42 -22.07 -9.30
CA SER A 56 16.51 -21.67 -8.41
C SER A 56 17.21 -20.40 -8.90
N ILE A 57 17.37 -20.22 -10.22
CA ILE A 57 17.91 -18.96 -10.78
C ILE A 57 17.04 -17.76 -10.36
N PHE A 58 15.72 -17.87 -10.53
CA PHE A 58 14.79 -16.79 -10.13
C PHE A 58 14.73 -16.60 -8.61
N GLN A 59 14.90 -17.67 -7.84
CA GLN A 59 14.97 -17.63 -6.38
C GLN A 59 16.22 -16.89 -5.92
N HIS A 60 17.39 -17.22 -6.47
CA HIS A 60 18.66 -16.59 -6.15
C HIS A 60 18.68 -15.10 -6.55
N GLU A 61 18.17 -14.75 -7.74
CA GLU A 61 17.99 -13.34 -8.14
C GLU A 61 17.09 -12.57 -7.14
N TYR A 62 16.00 -13.19 -6.69
CA TYR A 62 15.12 -12.60 -5.70
C TYR A 62 15.80 -12.41 -4.34
N GLU A 63 16.58 -13.38 -3.87
CA GLU A 63 17.30 -13.31 -2.59
C GLU A 63 18.35 -12.21 -2.59
N LEU A 64 19.10 -12.06 -3.68
CA LEU A 64 20.06 -10.96 -3.87
C LEU A 64 19.38 -9.59 -3.83
N GLU A 65 18.29 -9.42 -4.59
CA GLU A 65 17.55 -8.16 -4.58
C GLU A 65 16.85 -7.89 -3.25
N LYS A 66 16.41 -8.93 -2.54
CA LYS A 66 15.86 -8.82 -1.19
C LYS A 66 16.89 -8.34 -0.18
N ALA A 67 18.10 -8.87 -0.22
CA ALA A 67 19.18 -8.40 0.63
C ALA A 67 19.52 -6.92 0.37
N GLU A 68 19.55 -6.51 -0.90
CA GLU A 68 19.80 -5.11 -1.27
C GLU A 68 18.62 -4.20 -0.90
N TYR A 69 17.38 -4.66 -1.05
CA TYR A 69 16.19 -3.94 -0.58
C TYR A 69 16.21 -3.75 0.93
N ASP A 70 16.53 -4.80 1.70
CA ASP A 70 16.60 -4.74 3.16
C ASP A 70 17.68 -3.74 3.62
N LYS A 71 18.81 -3.68 2.90
CA LYS A 71 19.90 -2.71 3.14
C LYS A 71 19.46 -1.28 2.80
N GLN A 72 18.84 -1.07 1.65
CA GLN A 72 18.30 0.23 1.24
C GLN A 72 17.19 0.72 2.18
N MET A 73 16.33 -0.18 2.66
CA MET A 73 15.28 0.12 3.62
C MET A 73 15.84 0.50 4.99
N LYS A 74 16.88 -0.18 5.48
CA LYS A 74 17.57 0.22 6.72
C LYS A 74 18.17 1.63 6.61
N ASN A 75 18.80 1.94 5.48
CA ASN A 75 19.33 3.28 5.22
C ASN A 75 18.22 4.34 5.09
N PHE A 76 17.12 4.00 4.43
CA PHE A 76 15.94 4.87 4.32
C PHE A 76 15.26 5.06 5.68
N GLN A 77 15.18 4.04 6.52
CA GLN A 77 14.61 4.16 7.85
C GLN A 77 15.43 5.10 8.74
N ASN A 78 16.76 5.05 8.61
CA ASN A 78 17.66 5.89 9.40
C ASN A 78 17.73 7.34 8.90
N ASN A 79 17.58 7.61 7.60
CA ASN A 79 17.84 8.94 7.03
C ASN A 79 16.69 9.55 6.20
N GLY A 80 15.76 8.74 5.70
CA GLY A 80 14.71 9.15 4.75
C GLY A 80 13.26 9.03 5.27
N MET A 81 13.02 8.25 6.32
CA MET A 81 11.68 7.97 6.84
C MET A 81 11.00 9.21 7.42
N SER A 82 11.76 10.07 8.11
CA SER A 82 11.22 11.34 8.65
C SER A 82 10.75 12.27 7.53
N ASN A 83 11.54 12.46 6.48
CA ASN A 83 11.16 13.29 5.33
C ASN A 83 10.02 12.67 4.49
N PHE A 84 9.95 11.35 4.38
CA PHE A 84 8.85 10.67 3.70
C PHE A 84 7.52 10.75 4.48
N MET A 85 7.56 10.55 5.80
CA MET A 85 6.41 10.78 6.68
C MET A 85 5.94 12.24 6.60
N MET A 86 6.88 13.20 6.61
CA MET A 86 6.57 14.63 6.54
C MET A 86 5.95 15.02 5.18
N SER A 87 6.47 14.48 4.07
CA SER A 87 5.94 14.74 2.72
C SER A 87 4.61 14.01 2.44
N LYS A 88 4.43 12.78 2.93
CA LYS A 88 3.15 12.05 2.86
C LYS A 88 2.08 12.73 3.71
N SER A 89 2.46 13.29 4.86
CA SER A 89 1.60 14.11 5.71
C SER A 89 1.22 15.43 5.02
N ARG A 90 2.18 16.10 4.38
CA ARG A 90 1.94 17.38 3.66
C ARG A 90 1.00 17.22 2.45
N ASN A 91 1.10 16.12 1.71
CA ASN A 91 0.14 15.79 0.65
C ASN A 91 -1.27 15.42 1.16
N ARG A 92 -1.40 15.04 2.45
CA ARG A 92 -2.70 14.72 3.07
C ARG A 92 -3.45 15.94 3.57
N MET A 93 -2.77 17.06 3.82
CA MET A 93 -3.40 18.27 4.38
C MET A 93 -4.09 19.14 3.33
N ASP A 94 -3.74 18.97 2.05
CA ASP A 94 -4.32 19.72 0.92
C ASP A 94 -5.71 19.21 0.50
N ALA A 95 -6.07 17.97 0.88
CA ALA A 95 -7.28 17.31 0.39
C ALA A 95 -8.52 17.50 1.28
N GLY A 96 -8.50 18.38 2.29
CA GLY A 96 -9.68 18.82 3.06
C GLY A 96 -10.61 17.75 3.68
N GLY A 97 -10.23 16.47 3.61
CA GLY A 97 -11.09 15.33 3.89
C GLY A 97 -10.43 14.40 4.89
N VAL A 98 -11.15 14.07 5.95
CA VAL A 98 -10.74 13.09 6.96
C VAL A 98 -10.71 11.71 6.31
N VAL A 99 -9.52 11.27 5.89
CA VAL A 99 -9.31 9.94 5.29
C VAL A 99 -9.11 8.92 6.42
N ILE A 100 -10.04 7.96 6.51
CA ILE A 100 -9.85 6.75 7.30
C ILE A 100 -8.80 5.91 6.57
N GLU A 101 -7.65 5.68 7.22
CA GLU A 101 -6.62 4.82 6.63
C GLU A 101 -7.15 3.37 6.53
N PRO A 102 -7.17 2.78 5.32
CA PRO A 102 -7.42 1.35 5.21
C PRO A 102 -6.38 0.58 6.03
N VAL A 103 -6.78 -0.55 6.58
CA VAL A 103 -5.86 -1.49 7.20
C VAL A 103 -5.00 -2.04 6.06
N ASP A 104 -3.72 -1.68 6.03
CA ASP A 104 -2.76 -2.40 5.20
C ASP A 104 -2.59 -3.79 5.85
N GLU A 105 -3.25 -4.81 5.30
CA GLU A 105 -3.31 -6.17 5.87
C GLU A 105 -1.97 -6.92 5.83
N ASP A 106 -0.92 -6.36 5.20
CA ASP A 106 0.32 -7.07 4.88
C ASP A 106 1.55 -6.69 5.74
N ASP A 107 1.38 -6.02 6.89
CA ASP A 107 2.47 -5.83 7.88
C ASP A 107 2.71 -7.10 8.71
N CYS A 108 3.14 -8.16 8.04
CA CYS A 108 3.34 -9.51 8.59
C CYS A 108 4.60 -9.62 9.50
N GLY A 109 4.91 -8.59 10.29
CA GLY A 109 6.16 -8.56 11.06
C GLY A 109 6.16 -7.80 12.38
N ASN A 110 5.08 -7.09 12.75
CA ASN A 110 5.06 -6.40 14.04
C ASN A 110 3.69 -6.47 14.71
N GLU A 111 3.42 -7.63 15.31
CA GLU A 111 2.24 -7.90 16.15
C GLU A 111 2.04 -6.85 17.26
N MET A 112 3.12 -6.17 17.68
CA MET A 112 3.07 -5.07 18.66
C MET A 112 2.66 -3.71 18.06
N SER A 113 2.83 -3.52 16.75
CA SER A 113 2.51 -2.28 16.02
C SER A 113 1.04 -2.19 15.67
N THR A 114 0.45 -3.28 15.16
CA THR A 114 -0.97 -3.34 14.78
C THR A 114 -1.87 -3.16 16.00
N ARG A 115 -1.52 -3.76 17.16
CA ARG A 115 -2.25 -3.59 18.42
C ARG A 115 -2.21 -2.15 18.93
N ARG A 116 -1.06 -1.47 18.87
CA ARG A 116 -0.93 -0.06 19.30
C ARG A 116 -1.67 0.88 18.36
N LEU A 117 -1.56 0.66 17.04
CA LEU A 117 -2.26 1.46 16.04
C LEU A 117 -3.78 1.29 16.14
N ALA A 118 -4.26 0.07 16.38
CA ALA A 118 -5.68 -0.21 16.65
C ALA A 118 -6.16 0.53 17.90
N GLY A 119 -5.36 0.55 18.97
CA GLY A 119 -5.67 1.31 20.20
C GLY A 119 -5.82 2.81 19.94
N VAL A 120 -4.84 3.43 19.27
CA VAL A 120 -4.88 4.87 18.93
C VAL A 120 -6.09 5.20 18.04
N ARG A 121 -6.40 4.33 17.07
CA ARG A 121 -7.58 4.49 16.20
C ARG A 121 -8.88 4.37 16.98
N TYR A 122 -8.97 3.39 17.89
CA TYR A 122 -10.13 3.18 18.75
C TYR A 122 -10.40 4.39 19.65
N GLU A 123 -9.38 4.89 20.34
CA GLU A 123 -9.50 6.07 21.21
C GLU A 123 -9.97 7.30 20.44
N ARG A 124 -9.37 7.55 19.26
CA ARG A 124 -9.78 8.65 18.38
C ARG A 124 -11.24 8.50 17.94
N ASN A 125 -11.64 7.31 17.47
CA ASN A 125 -13.00 7.07 17.00
C ASN A 125 -14.03 7.21 18.13
N ASN A 126 -13.71 6.70 19.32
CA ASN A 126 -14.60 6.79 20.47
C ASN A 126 -14.81 8.24 20.92
N ARG A 127 -13.75 9.05 20.87
CA ARG A 127 -13.84 10.50 21.10
C ARG A 127 -14.75 11.20 20.07
N LEU A 128 -14.61 10.85 18.79
CA LEU A 128 -15.42 11.43 17.71
C LEU A 128 -16.90 11.07 17.83
N VAL A 129 -17.20 9.82 18.20
CA VAL A 129 -18.58 9.37 18.45
C VAL A 129 -19.17 10.14 19.63
N SER A 130 -18.42 10.29 20.72
CA SER A 130 -18.84 11.07 21.89
C SER A 130 -19.12 12.54 21.54
N ASP A 131 -18.30 13.15 20.69
CA ASP A 131 -18.47 14.54 20.26
C ASP A 131 -19.69 14.73 19.34
N LEU A 132 -19.91 13.79 18.41
CA LEU A 132 -21.07 13.79 17.52
C LEU A 132 -22.39 13.72 18.30
N PHE A 133 -22.45 12.85 19.32
CA PHE A 133 -23.61 12.68 20.18
C PHE A 133 -23.61 13.61 21.40
N SER A 134 -22.67 14.55 21.49
CA SER A 134 -22.68 15.55 22.56
C SER A 134 -23.92 16.44 22.43
N PRO A 135 -24.65 16.71 23.52
CA PRO A 135 -25.88 17.52 23.50
C PRO A 135 -25.67 18.97 23.04
N SER A 136 -24.42 19.39 22.80
CA SER A 136 -24.03 20.72 22.36
C SER A 136 -23.84 20.87 20.83
N SER A 137 -24.05 19.82 20.01
CA SER A 137 -23.60 19.79 18.60
C SER A 137 -24.56 20.41 17.57
N VAL A 138 -25.62 21.12 17.98
CA VAL A 138 -26.53 21.80 17.03
C VAL A 138 -26.82 23.22 17.51
N THR A 139 -26.09 24.21 17.00
CA THR A 139 -26.56 25.60 17.00
C THR A 139 -27.56 25.75 15.87
N ASP A 140 -28.86 25.76 16.19
CA ASP A 140 -29.92 26.06 15.23
C ASP A 140 -29.78 27.53 14.79
N MET A 141 -29.22 27.76 13.60
CA MET A 141 -29.01 29.09 13.02
C MET A 141 -30.26 29.62 12.29
N ARG A 142 -31.46 29.19 12.67
CA ARG A 142 -32.71 29.76 12.12
C ARG A 142 -32.91 31.19 12.63
N THR A 143 -32.32 32.15 11.93
CA THR A 143 -32.58 33.57 12.13
C THR A 143 -33.98 33.91 11.62
N VAL A 144 -34.94 34.06 12.54
CA VAL A 144 -36.29 34.51 12.20
C VAL A 144 -36.28 36.03 12.03
N PHE A 145 -36.31 36.51 10.78
CA PHE A 145 -36.53 37.93 10.50
C PHE A 145 -38.01 38.25 10.68
N PHE A 146 -38.35 38.91 11.80
CA PHE A 146 -39.67 39.50 11.99
C PHE A 146 -39.77 40.78 11.14
N LEU A 147 -40.49 40.70 10.02
CA LEU A 147 -40.96 41.87 9.29
C LEU A 147 -42.13 42.48 10.07
N TYR A 148 -41.87 43.55 10.84
CA TYR A 148 -42.93 44.44 11.33
C TYR A 148 -43.32 45.41 10.22
N LYS A 149 -44.63 45.46 9.93
CA LYS A 149 -45.28 46.36 8.98
C LYS A 149 -45.79 47.60 9.71
#